data_AF-A0A2G8I7A3-F1
#
_entry.id   AF-A0A2G8I7A3-F1
#
_cell.length_a   1.000
_cell.length_b   1.000
_cell.length_c   1.000
_cell.angle_alpha   90.00
_cell.angle_beta   90.00
_cell.angle_gamma   90.00
#
_symmetry.space_group_name_H-M   'P 1'
#
loop_
_entity.id
_entity.type
_entity.pdbx_description
1 polymer ?
#
loop_
_entity_poly.entity_id
_entity_poly.type
_entity_poly.pdbx_seq_one_letter_code
_entity_poly.pdbx_strand_id
1 'polypeptide(L)'
;MTLFKKTQVGDRRWSREDVDRIKAMIVADFSELLNRQPTEGLQWASTKTDLVELSHLVWESGLLLDERGMPLSFRSIVNRVCAVLNVVPPHNPSGTLEKIRARKNIRVRPVAERYLLLHHQQHILHPMRLDIKRARVRRNSLSENVGA
;
A
#
# COMPACT_ATOMS: atom_id res chain seq x y z
N MET A 1 -7.37 -1.87 -14.32
CA MET A 1 -8.64 -2.22 -13.64
C MET A 1 -9.49 -0.95 -13.56
N THR A 2 -10.67 -0.87 -14.20
CA THR A 2 -11.50 0.35 -14.09
C THR A 2 -12.21 0.38 -12.74
N LEU A 3 -11.60 1.05 -11.75
CA LEU A 3 -12.17 1.31 -10.42
C LEU A 3 -13.64 1.78 -10.49
N PHE A 4 -13.99 2.52 -11.55
CA PHE A 4 -15.34 3.00 -11.84
C PHE A 4 -16.45 1.95 -11.92
N LYS A 5 -16.13 0.67 -12.18
CA LYS A 5 -17.16 -0.39 -12.24
C LYS A 5 -17.59 -0.91 -10.86
N LYS A 6 -16.85 -0.59 -9.79
CA LYS A 6 -17.07 -1.13 -8.44
C LYS A 6 -17.23 -0.05 -7.36
N THR A 7 -17.16 1.23 -7.71
CA THR A 7 -17.23 2.38 -6.81
C THR A 7 -18.64 2.74 -6.32
N GLN A 8 -19.49 1.74 -6.06
CA GLN A 8 -20.77 1.94 -5.38
C GLN A 8 -20.64 1.53 -3.91
N VAL A 9 -20.95 2.44 -3.00
CA VAL A 9 -21.03 2.19 -1.56
C VAL A 9 -22.42 2.56 -1.07
N GLY A 10 -23.28 1.56 -0.85
CA GLY A 10 -24.70 1.81 -0.65
C GLY A 10 -25.26 2.58 -1.86
N ASP A 11 -25.86 3.74 -1.62
CA ASP A 11 -26.36 4.63 -2.69
C ASP A 11 -25.30 5.60 -3.23
N ARG A 12 -24.09 5.64 -2.64
CA ARG A 12 -23.06 6.61 -3.01
C ARG A 12 -22.22 6.08 -4.17
N ARG A 13 -22.22 6.83 -5.27
CA ARG A 13 -21.35 6.62 -6.43
C ARG A 13 -20.20 7.63 -6.38
N TRP A 14 -18.96 7.14 -6.30
CA TRP A 14 -17.79 8.03 -6.32
C TRP A 14 -17.63 8.73 -7.66
N SER A 15 -17.31 10.03 -7.63
CA SER A 15 -17.02 10.76 -8.85
C SER A 15 -15.67 10.33 -9.44
N ARG A 16 -15.44 10.67 -10.71
CA ARG A 16 -14.13 10.48 -11.35
C ARG A 16 -13.03 11.22 -10.62
N GLU A 17 -13.32 12.46 -10.22
CA GLU A 17 -12.38 13.30 -9.50
C GLU A 17 -12.00 12.71 -8.14
N ASP A 18 -12.95 12.13 -7.39
CA ASP A 18 -12.63 11.48 -6.11
C ASP A 18 -11.67 10.30 -6.30
N VAL A 19 -11.94 9.47 -7.31
CA VAL A 19 -11.12 8.31 -7.64
C VAL A 19 -9.72 8.72 -8.13
N ASP A 20 -9.63 9.76 -8.95
CA ASP A 20 -8.34 10.25 -9.43
C ASP A 20 -7.53 10.90 -8.30
N ARG A 21 -8.20 11.62 -7.38
CA ARG A 21 -7.58 12.24 -6.20
C ARG A 21 -7.02 11.19 -5.23
N ILE A 22 -7.77 10.13 -4.92
CA ILE A 22 -7.26 9.06 -4.04
C ILE A 22 -6.08 8.33 -4.69
N LYS A 23 -6.12 8.09 -6.02
CA LYS A 23 -5.04 7.42 -6.72
C LYS A 23 -3.77 8.25 -6.70
N ALA A 24 -3.86 9.54 -7.00
CA ALA A 24 -2.71 10.44 -6.96
C ALA A 24 -2.05 10.45 -5.57
N MET A 25 -2.88 10.44 -4.52
CA MET A 25 -2.40 10.39 -3.15
C MET A 25 -1.76 9.06 -2.77
N ILE A 26 -2.36 7.93 -3.15
CA ILE A 26 -1.75 6.61 -3.00
C ILE A 26 -0.39 6.57 -3.70
N VAL A 27 -0.31 7.09 -4.92
CA VAL A 27 0.97 7.12 -5.68
C VAL A 27 2.01 7.97 -4.96
N ALA A 28 1.64 9.14 -4.45
CA ALA A 28 2.55 10.00 -3.70
C ALA A 28 3.05 9.32 -2.41
N ASP A 29 2.13 8.83 -1.57
CA ASP A 29 2.48 8.15 -0.31
C ASP A 29 3.33 6.90 -0.54
N PHE A 30 3.01 6.12 -1.57
CA PHE A 30 3.76 4.91 -1.91
C PHE A 30 5.15 5.25 -2.46
N SER A 31 5.27 6.30 -3.26
CA SER A 31 6.56 6.77 -3.77
C SER A 31 7.47 7.24 -2.63
N GLU A 32 6.93 7.98 -1.67
CA GLU A 32 7.65 8.36 -0.45
C GLU A 32 8.09 7.12 0.34
N LEU A 33 7.20 6.14 0.48
CA LEU A 33 7.50 4.90 1.18
C LEU A 33 8.64 4.12 0.52
N LEU A 34 8.72 4.08 -0.82
CA LEU A 34 9.81 3.39 -1.51
C LEU A 34 11.19 4.03 -1.30
N ASN A 35 11.25 5.28 -0.87
CA ASN A 35 12.50 5.96 -0.52
C ASN A 35 12.97 5.64 0.91
N ARG A 36 12.18 4.88 1.69
CA ARG A 36 12.52 4.46 3.05
C ARG A 36 13.43 3.24 3.05
N GLN A 37 14.19 3.06 4.12
CA GLN A 37 15.07 1.91 4.28
C GLN A 37 14.40 0.80 5.12
N PRO A 38 14.63 -0.49 4.80
CA PRO A 38 14.12 -1.61 5.62
C PRO A 38 14.55 -1.53 7.10
N THR A 39 15.73 -0.93 7.37
CA THR A 39 16.30 -0.70 8.70
C THR A 39 15.47 0.25 9.56
N GLU A 40 14.58 1.06 8.97
CA GLU A 40 13.65 1.92 9.71
C GLU A 40 12.59 1.11 10.48
N GLY A 41 12.49 -0.21 10.25
CA GLY A 41 11.60 -1.09 10.99
C GLY A 41 10.12 -0.82 10.73
N LEU A 42 9.78 -0.36 9.53
CA LEU A 42 8.39 -0.16 9.11
C LEU A 42 7.70 -1.52 8.92
N GLN A 43 6.44 -1.60 9.30
CA GLN A 43 5.63 -2.81 9.25
C GLN A 43 4.28 -2.53 8.60
N TRP A 44 3.85 -3.43 7.72
CA TRP A 44 2.51 -3.40 7.16
C TRP A 44 1.48 -4.02 8.11
N ALA A 45 0.42 -3.28 8.42
CA ALA A 45 -0.66 -3.71 9.32
C ALA A 45 -1.91 -4.24 8.58
N SER A 46 -2.01 -4.00 7.27
CA SER A 46 -3.11 -4.50 6.42
C SER A 46 -2.79 -5.86 5.81
N THR A 47 -3.61 -6.34 4.87
CA THR A 47 -3.35 -7.62 4.21
C THR A 47 -2.25 -7.50 3.14
N LYS A 48 -1.54 -8.60 2.88
CA LYS A 48 -0.60 -8.69 1.74
C LYS A 48 -1.29 -8.43 0.40
N THR A 49 -2.58 -8.78 0.29
CA THR A 49 -3.33 -8.53 -0.95
C THR A 49 -3.62 -7.05 -1.18
N ASP A 50 -3.77 -6.28 -0.10
CA ASP A 50 -3.89 -4.82 -0.20
C ASP A 50 -2.58 -4.22 -0.73
N LEU A 51 -1.42 -4.69 -0.24
CA LEU A 51 -0.13 -4.23 -0.80
C LEU A 51 0.01 -4.53 -2.29
N VAL A 52 -0.41 -5.72 -2.73
CA VAL A 52 -0.37 -6.09 -4.15
C VAL A 52 -1.30 -5.19 -4.98
N GLU A 53 -2.49 -4.90 -4.45
CA GLU A 53 -3.45 -4.00 -5.10
C GLU A 53 -2.93 -2.56 -5.18
N LEU A 54 -2.38 -2.01 -4.09
CA LEU A 54 -1.73 -0.70 -4.08
C LEU A 54 -0.56 -0.64 -5.05
N SER A 55 0.31 -1.65 -5.03
CA SER A 55 1.46 -1.74 -5.94
C SER A 55 1.02 -1.73 -7.41
N HIS A 56 -0.12 -2.36 -7.71
CA HIS A 56 -0.67 -2.37 -9.06
C HIS A 56 -1.23 -1.00 -9.47
N LEU A 57 -1.91 -0.29 -8.56
CA LEU A 57 -2.37 1.09 -8.84
C LEU A 57 -1.21 2.02 -9.12
N VAL A 58 -0.11 1.87 -8.38
CA VAL A 58 1.11 2.66 -8.57
C VAL A 58 1.79 2.27 -9.88
N TRP A 59 1.87 0.99 -10.20
CA TRP A 59 2.40 0.52 -11.48
C TRP A 59 1.59 1.06 -12.68
N GLU A 60 0.25 1.05 -12.61
CA GLU A 60 -0.63 1.61 -13.66
C GLU A 60 -0.40 3.12 -13.89
N SER A 61 0.18 3.85 -12.92
CA SER A 61 0.51 5.28 -13.11
C SER A 61 1.70 5.50 -14.06
N GLY A 62 2.60 4.53 -14.18
CA GLY A 62 3.84 4.65 -14.95
C GLY A 62 4.87 5.64 -14.38
N LEU A 63 4.64 6.20 -13.19
CA LEU A 63 5.45 7.29 -12.63
C LEU A 63 6.71 6.84 -11.89
N LEU A 64 6.78 5.56 -11.50
CA LEU A 64 7.97 5.02 -10.84
C LEU A 64 8.97 4.55 -11.90
N LEU A 65 10.13 5.21 -11.98
CA LEU A 65 11.16 4.93 -12.97
C LEU A 65 12.38 4.26 -12.35
N ASP A 66 13.12 3.51 -13.16
CA ASP A 66 14.47 3.05 -12.85
C ASP A 66 15.52 4.14 -13.16
N GLU A 67 16.79 3.81 -12.92
CA GLU A 67 17.95 4.69 -13.16
C GLU A 67 18.12 5.10 -14.62
N ARG A 68 17.49 4.36 -15.56
CA ARG A 68 17.51 4.65 -17.00
C ARG A 68 16.30 5.47 -17.45
N GLY A 69 15.43 5.85 -16.51
CA GLY A 69 14.17 6.55 -16.79
C GLY A 69 13.06 5.64 -17.31
N MET A 70 13.21 4.31 -17.21
CA MET A 70 12.19 3.36 -17.67
C MET A 70 11.22 2.99 -16.54
N PRO A 71 9.91 2.85 -16.81
CA PRO A 71 8.95 2.44 -15.77
C PRO A 71 9.32 1.11 -15.11
N LEU A 72 9.29 1.08 -13.77
CA LEU A 72 9.55 -0.12 -12.99
C LEU A 72 8.51 -1.20 -13.30
N SER A 73 8.97 -2.45 -13.38
CA SER A 73 8.06 -3.59 -13.52
C SER A 73 7.22 -3.78 -12.25
N PHE A 74 5.99 -4.28 -12.43
CA PHE A 74 5.08 -4.57 -11.31
C PHE A 74 5.72 -5.44 -10.22
N ARG A 75 6.46 -6.47 -10.62
CA ARG A 75 7.20 -7.35 -9.69
C ARG A 75 8.25 -6.58 -8.90
N SER A 76 8.97 -5.65 -9.52
CA SER A 76 9.99 -4.84 -8.84
C SER A 76 9.36 -3.92 -7.80
N ILE A 77 8.22 -3.29 -8.13
CA ILE A 77 7.47 -2.44 -7.19
C ILE A 77 7.02 -3.24 -5.97
N VAL A 78 6.41 -4.42 -6.19
CA VAL A 78 5.95 -5.31 -5.10
C VAL A 78 7.12 -5.75 -4.22
N ASN A 79 8.23 -6.19 -4.82
CA ASN A 79 9.39 -6.64 -4.06
C ASN A 79 10.00 -5.51 -3.21
N ARG A 80 10.13 -4.31 -3.78
CA ARG A 80 10.69 -3.14 -3.07
C ARG A 80 9.82 -2.74 -1.88
N VAL A 81 8.51 -2.57 -2.07
CA VAL A 81 7.63 -2.16 -0.96
C VAL A 81 7.56 -3.23 0.12
N CYS A 82 7.55 -4.51 -0.26
CA CYS A 82 7.57 -5.62 0.69
C CYS A 82 8.85 -5.62 1.53
N ALA A 83 10.01 -5.34 0.92
CA ALA A 83 11.27 -5.21 1.64
C ALA A 83 11.24 -4.05 2.66
N VAL A 84 10.77 -2.87 2.24
CA VAL A 84 10.64 -1.69 3.12
C VAL A 84 9.74 -1.96 4.31
N LEU A 85 8.61 -2.65 4.09
CA LEU A 85 7.59 -2.90 5.12
C LEU A 85 7.79 -4.22 5.88
N ASN A 86 8.94 -4.87 5.73
CA ASN A 86 9.24 -6.16 6.37
C ASN A 86 8.17 -7.24 6.11
N VAL A 87 7.63 -7.28 4.88
CA VAL A 87 6.65 -8.28 4.43
C VAL A 87 7.33 -9.25 3.47
N VAL A 88 7.06 -10.55 3.62
CA VAL A 88 7.51 -11.54 2.64
C VAL A 88 6.72 -11.36 1.33
N PRO A 89 7.37 -11.06 0.19
CA PRO A 89 6.68 -10.83 -1.07
C PRO A 89 5.96 -12.11 -1.54
N PRO A 90 4.82 -12.00 -2.25
CA PRO A 90 4.18 -13.15 -2.85
C PRO A 90 5.07 -13.73 -3.96
N HIS A 91 5.14 -15.06 -4.06
CA HIS A 91 5.94 -15.75 -5.08
C HIS A 91 5.55 -15.33 -6.52
N ASN A 92 4.25 -15.14 -6.77
CA ASN A 92 3.71 -14.68 -8.05
C ASN A 92 2.75 -13.50 -7.84
N PRO A 93 3.25 -12.25 -7.87
CA PRO A 93 2.41 -11.06 -7.69
C PRO A 93 1.28 -10.95 -8.72
N SER A 94 1.53 -11.27 -9.99
CA SER A 94 0.51 -11.22 -11.05
C SER A 94 -0.60 -12.23 -10.79
N GLY A 95 -0.25 -13.46 -10.39
CA GLY A 95 -1.24 -14.47 -10.02
C GLY A 95 -2.05 -14.07 -8.77
N THR A 96 -1.43 -13.41 -7.80
CA THR A 96 -2.15 -12.82 -6.66
C THR A 96 -3.12 -11.74 -7.11
N LEU A 97 -2.71 -10.86 -8.03
CA LEU A 97 -3.55 -9.81 -8.59
C LEU A 97 -4.76 -10.37 -9.35
N GLU A 98 -4.59 -11.42 -10.16
CA GLU A 98 -5.71 -12.06 -10.85
C GLU A 98 -6.73 -12.64 -9.87
N LYS A 99 -6.26 -13.26 -8.77
CA LYS A 99 -7.15 -13.71 -7.69
C LYS A 99 -7.88 -12.55 -7.02
N ILE A 100 -7.23 -11.39 -6.85
CA ILE A 100 -7.87 -10.17 -6.32
C ILE A 100 -8.95 -9.68 -7.28
N ARG A 101 -8.67 -9.63 -8.58
CA ARG A 101 -9.62 -9.20 -9.62
C ARG A 101 -10.86 -10.09 -9.68
N ALA A 102 -10.69 -11.39 -9.48
CA ALA A 102 -11.77 -12.38 -9.43
C ALA A 102 -12.66 -12.30 -8.16
N ARG A 103 -12.31 -11.47 -7.16
CA ARG A 103 -13.11 -11.36 -5.93
C ARG A 103 -14.48 -10.71 -6.20
N LYS A 104 -15.50 -11.29 -5.56
CA LYS A 104 -16.87 -10.73 -5.48
C LYS A 104 -16.98 -9.51 -4.56
N ASN A 105 -15.96 -9.25 -3.74
CA ASN A 105 -15.87 -8.10 -2.83
C ASN A 105 -16.98 -7.99 -1.76
N ILE A 106 -17.63 -9.11 -1.42
CA ILE A 106 -18.73 -9.15 -0.44
C ILE A 106 -18.21 -8.95 0.99
N ARG A 107 -17.12 -9.65 1.36
CA ARG A 107 -16.55 -9.62 2.73
C ARG A 107 -15.41 -8.61 2.90
N VAL A 108 -14.65 -8.39 1.84
CA VAL A 108 -13.48 -7.50 1.85
C VAL A 108 -13.52 -6.65 0.60
N ARG A 109 -13.51 -5.34 0.80
CA ARG A 109 -13.52 -4.35 -0.27
C ARG A 109 -12.10 -4.07 -0.77
N PRO A 110 -11.95 -3.69 -2.06
CA PRO A 110 -10.71 -3.14 -2.62
C PRO A 110 -10.11 -2.07 -1.73
N VAL A 111 -8.78 -2.07 -1.57
CA VAL A 111 -8.08 -1.11 -0.71
C VAL A 111 -8.36 0.34 -1.10
N ALA A 112 -8.40 0.64 -2.40
CA ALA A 112 -8.71 1.99 -2.88
C ALA A 112 -10.12 2.46 -2.50
N GLU A 113 -11.11 1.56 -2.49
CA GLU A 113 -12.46 1.89 -2.03
C GLU A 113 -12.50 2.14 -0.52
N ARG A 114 -11.74 1.36 0.27
CA ARG A 114 -11.60 1.60 1.71
C ARG A 114 -10.96 2.96 1.99
N TYR A 115 -9.93 3.32 1.23
CA TYR A 115 -9.25 4.61 1.37
C TYR A 115 -10.12 5.79 0.93
N LEU A 116 -10.92 5.65 -0.12
CA LEU A 116 -11.94 6.64 -0.51
C LEU A 116 -12.92 6.90 0.63
N LEU A 117 -13.40 5.85 1.30
CA LEU A 117 -14.30 5.99 2.43
C LEU A 117 -13.66 6.73 3.60
N LEU A 118 -12.43 6.37 3.97
CA LEU A 118 -11.70 7.04 5.05
C LEU A 118 -11.44 8.52 4.72
N HIS A 119 -11.06 8.81 3.49
CA HIS A 119 -10.85 10.19 3.04
C HIS A 119 -12.13 11.01 3.08
N HIS A 120 -13.24 10.45 2.58
CA HIS A 120 -14.50 11.20 2.44
C HIS A 120 -15.32 11.29 3.73
N GLN A 121 -15.37 10.22 4.52
CA GLN A 121 -16.22 10.14 5.71
C GLN A 121 -15.51 10.58 6.98
N GLN A 122 -14.20 10.37 7.05
CA GLN A 122 -13.40 10.64 8.25
C GLN A 122 -12.38 11.78 8.03
N HIS A 123 -12.38 12.41 6.85
CA HIS A 123 -11.46 13.49 6.48
C HIS A 123 -9.98 13.14 6.67
N ILE A 124 -9.65 11.84 6.52
CA ILE A 124 -8.28 11.35 6.63
C ILE A 124 -7.58 11.64 5.31
N LEU A 125 -6.67 12.61 5.33
CA LEU A 125 -5.89 12.98 4.15
C LEU A 125 -5.10 11.79 3.61
N HIS A 126 -4.25 11.15 4.42
CA HIS A 126 -3.37 10.07 3.96
C HIS A 126 -3.77 8.69 4.53
N PRO A 127 -4.83 8.04 4.02
CA PRO A 127 -5.37 6.81 4.62
C PRO A 127 -4.39 5.63 4.53
N MET A 128 -3.50 5.61 3.53
CA MET A 128 -2.46 4.56 3.41
C MET A 128 -1.52 4.53 4.62
N ARG A 129 -1.21 5.70 5.20
CA ARG A 129 -0.27 5.80 6.32
C ARG A 129 -0.79 5.13 7.59
N LEU A 130 -2.10 4.94 7.73
CA LEU A 130 -2.70 4.21 8.85
C LEU A 130 -2.34 2.72 8.87
N ASP A 131 -2.07 2.15 7.70
CA ASP A 131 -1.67 0.75 7.55
C ASP A 131 -0.16 0.54 7.76
N ILE A 132 0.61 1.59 8.04
CA ILE A 132 2.06 1.54 8.26
C ILE A 132 2.35 1.79 9.74
N LYS A 133 3.02 0.84 10.38
CA LYS A 133 3.44 0.92 11.78
C LYS A 133 4.96 0.95 11.88
N ARG A 134 5.49 1.52 12.96
CA ARG A 134 6.90 1.35 13.33
C ARG A 134 7.01 0.24 14.36
N ALA A 135 7.93 -0.69 14.14
CA ALA A 135 8.29 -1.67 15.16
C ALA A 135 8.75 -0.91 16.42
N ARG A 136 8.23 -1.28 17.58
CA ARG A 136 8.77 -0.76 18.85
C ARG A 136 10.22 -1.23 18.95
N VAL A 137 11.15 -0.29 18.96
CA VAL A 137 12.55 -0.57 19.33
C VAL A 137 12.50 -1.19 20.72
N ARG A 138 12.79 -2.48 20.83
CA ARG A 138 13.11 -3.07 22.14
C ARG A 138 14.40 -2.39 22.57
N ARG A 139 14.30 -1.39 23.47
CA ARG A 139 15.45 -0.95 24.26
C ARG A 139 15.85 -2.18 25.08
N ASN A 140 16.85 -2.93 24.62
CA ASN A 140 17.55 -3.83 25.52
C ASN A 140 18.24 -2.94 26.53
N SER A 141 17.68 -2.88 27.74
CA SER A 141 18.40 -2.44 28.93
C SER A 141 19.56 -3.41 29.11
N LEU A 142 20.72 -3.07 28.54
CA LEU A 142 21.98 -3.63 29.00
C LEU A 142 22.13 -3.15 30.43
N SER A 143 21.83 -4.05 31.36
CA SER A 143 22.22 -3.95 32.75
C SER A 143 23.72 -3.68 32.81
N GLU A 144 24.10 -2.48 33.22
CA GLU A 144 25.39 -2.22 33.86
C GLU A 144 25.42 -3.06 35.14
N ASN A 145 25.85 -4.32 35.00
CA ASN A 145 26.37 -5.12 36.11
C ASN A 145 27.87 -5.26 35.85
N VAL A 146 28.62 -4.24 36.24
CA VAL A 146 30.01 -4.43 36.70
C VAL A 146 30.02 -3.93 38.14
N GLY A 147 29.71 -4.85 39.03
CA GLY A 147 29.98 -4.71 40.45
C GLY A 147 31.32 -5.35 40.79
N ALA A 148 31.89 -4.84 41.90
CA ALA A 148 33.10 -5.22 42.62
C ALA A 148 34.41 -4.62 42.09
#